data_AF-A0A4U1BT36-F1
#
_entry.id   AF-A0A4U1BT36-F1
#
_cell.length_a   1.000
_cell.length_b   1.000
_cell.length_c   1.000
_cell.angle_alpha   90.00
_cell.angle_beta   90.00
_cell.angle_gamma   90.00
#
_symmetry.space_group_name_H-M   'P 1'
#
loop_
_entity.id
_entity.type
_entity.pdbx_description
1 polymer ?
#
loop_
_entity_poly.entity_id
_entity_poly.type
_entity_poly.pdbx_seq_one_letter_code
_entity_poly.pdbx_strand_id
1 'polypeptide(L)'
;MFKLLNVLMITLLLVFPFAGAQGAQLLMAEQLIRYCDDTSALSTPGNPCTLYVQGFINGAVATDARVMLNMEAEKKQSESYSERAIRTRAPSRGEYLRAAKYAEFCLGSTIRLKQIVTHVANEIKMLPPVNDLTAAEAVYGALKKHYPCA
;
A
#
# COMPACT_ATOMS: atom_id res chain seq x y z
N MET A 1 14.41 -9.17 53.97
CA MET A 1 15.22 -8.96 52.73
C MET A 1 14.45 -9.28 51.45
N PHE A 2 13.76 -10.43 51.34
CA PHE A 2 13.02 -10.82 50.12
C PHE A 2 11.96 -9.80 49.61
N LYS A 3 11.24 -9.11 50.51
CA LYS A 3 10.22 -8.11 50.12
C LYS A 3 10.80 -6.83 49.51
N LEU A 4 11.97 -6.37 49.99
CA LEU A 4 12.65 -5.18 49.45
C LEU A 4 13.23 -5.45 48.06
N LEU A 5 13.72 -6.68 47.82
CA LEU A 5 14.21 -7.10 46.51
C LEU A 5 13.11 -7.11 45.44
N ASN A 6 11.91 -7.60 45.80
CA ASN A 6 10.76 -7.61 44.89
C ASN A 6 10.24 -6.20 44.59
N VAL A 7 10.21 -5.29 45.57
CA VAL A 7 9.78 -3.91 45.34
C VAL A 7 10.77 -3.16 44.44
N LEU A 8 12.08 -3.37 44.65
CA LEU A 8 13.13 -2.80 43.81
C LEU A 8 13.06 -3.31 42.36
N MET A 9 12.73 -4.59 42.16
CA MET A 9 12.60 -5.16 40.83
C MET A 9 11.37 -4.64 40.08
N ILE A 10 10.26 -4.41 40.78
CA ILE A 10 9.03 -3.88 40.18
C ILE A 10 9.18 -2.41 39.79
N THR A 11 9.85 -1.59 40.61
CA THR A 11 10.09 -0.18 40.26
C THR A 11 11.07 -0.02 39.10
N LEU A 12 12.03 -0.93 38.94
CA LEU A 12 12.98 -0.89 37.81
C LEU A 12 12.31 -1.16 36.45
N LEU A 13 11.23 -1.95 36.42
CA LEU A 13 10.49 -2.27 35.19
C LEU A 13 9.61 -1.11 34.67
N LEU A 14 9.26 -0.14 35.52
CA LEU A 14 8.40 1.00 35.15
C LEU A 14 9.16 2.19 34.55
N VAL A 15 10.50 2.17 34.54
CA VAL A 15 11.33 3.25 34.00
C VAL A 15 11.83 2.96 32.58
N PHE A 16 11.36 1.89 31.94
CA PHE A 16 11.67 1.67 30.53
C PHE A 16 11.03 2.79 29.70
N PRO A 17 11.83 3.67 29.05
CA PRO A 17 11.28 4.67 28.16
C PRO A 17 10.60 3.91 27.02
N PHE A 18 9.29 4.09 26.87
CA PHE A 18 8.59 3.70 25.66
C PHE A 18 9.25 4.47 24.52
N ALA A 19 10.15 3.82 23.78
CA ALA A 19 10.67 4.35 22.54
C ALA A 19 9.45 4.64 21.66
N GLY A 20 9.20 5.93 21.41
CA GLY A 20 8.06 6.36 20.61
C GLY A 20 8.06 5.61 19.30
N ALA A 21 6.94 4.94 19.00
CA ALA A 21 6.75 4.30 17.71
C ALA A 21 6.84 5.40 16.64
N GLN A 22 7.95 5.41 15.90
CA GLN A 22 8.09 6.25 14.72
C GLN A 22 7.05 5.75 13.72
N GLY A 23 5.99 6.55 13.53
CA GLY A 23 4.92 6.23 12.60
C GLY A 23 5.49 5.97 11.20
N ALA A 24 4.79 5.14 10.41
CA ALA A 24 5.21 4.79 9.06
C ALA A 24 5.50 6.06 8.24
N GLN A 25 6.78 6.34 7.99
CA GLN A 25 7.18 7.49 7.18
C GLN A 25 6.77 7.23 5.73
N LEU A 26 6.03 8.17 5.14
CA LEU A 26 5.64 8.07 3.74
C LEU A 26 6.90 8.10 2.85
N LEU A 27 7.03 7.09 1.99
CA LEU A 27 8.10 7.04 0.99
C LEU A 27 7.82 8.08 -0.09
N MET A 28 8.77 8.95 -0.38
CA MET A 28 8.63 9.98 -1.42
C MET A 28 8.99 9.43 -2.81
N ALA A 29 8.44 10.01 -3.87
CA ALA A 29 8.72 9.58 -5.24
C ALA A 29 10.22 9.65 -5.59
N GLU A 30 10.94 10.67 -5.08
CA GLU A 30 12.40 10.80 -5.27
C GLU A 30 13.16 9.58 -4.73
N GLN A 31 12.76 9.09 -3.55
CA GLN A 31 13.39 7.95 -2.90
C GLN A 31 13.16 6.68 -3.72
N LEU A 32 11.94 6.51 -4.24
CA LEU A 32 11.61 5.39 -5.11
C LEU A 32 12.39 5.44 -6.43
N ILE A 33 12.60 6.61 -7.03
CA ILE A 33 13.39 6.77 -8.25
C ILE A 33 14.81 6.22 -8.04
N ARG A 34 15.44 6.49 -6.88
CA ARG A 34 16.76 5.94 -6.55
C ARG A 34 16.76 4.42 -6.49
N TYR A 35 15.71 3.81 -5.94
CA TYR A 35 15.58 2.34 -5.91
C TYR A 35 15.36 1.74 -7.30
N CYS A 36 14.73 2.50 -8.19
CA CYS A 36 14.42 2.08 -9.55
C CYS A 36 15.51 2.49 -10.56
N ASP A 37 16.65 3.02 -10.11
CA ASP A 37 17.64 3.59 -11.03
C ASP A 37 18.30 2.51 -11.89
N ASP A 38 18.69 1.40 -11.28
CA ASP A 38 19.20 0.25 -12.00
C ASP A 38 18.06 -0.62 -12.56
N THR A 39 17.68 -0.33 -13.81
CA THR A 39 16.64 -1.09 -14.53
C THR A 39 17.06 -2.54 -14.84
N SER A 40 18.37 -2.83 -14.90
CA SER A 40 18.91 -4.16 -15.17
C SER A 40 18.70 -5.09 -13.97
N ALA A 41 18.75 -4.54 -12.76
CA ALA A 41 18.53 -5.26 -11.50
C ALA A 41 17.05 -5.42 -11.12
N LEU A 42 16.08 -4.90 -11.87
CA LEU A 42 14.65 -5.07 -11.56
C LEU A 42 14.19 -6.54 -11.60
N SER A 43 14.92 -7.37 -12.34
CA SER A 43 14.66 -8.82 -12.41
C SER A 43 15.30 -9.60 -11.25
N THR A 44 16.15 -8.94 -10.46
CA THR A 44 16.86 -9.55 -9.34
C THR A 44 15.87 -9.76 -8.19
N PRO A 45 15.79 -10.98 -7.62
CA PRO A 45 14.99 -11.24 -6.43
C PRO A 45 15.35 -10.26 -5.30
N GLY A 46 14.34 -9.67 -4.67
CA GLY A 46 14.56 -8.72 -3.57
C GLY A 46 14.91 -7.30 -3.97
N ASN A 47 14.87 -6.96 -5.27
CA ASN A 47 15.04 -5.57 -5.70
C ASN A 47 14.00 -4.65 -5.02
N PRO A 48 14.42 -3.56 -4.34
CA PRO A 48 13.51 -2.70 -3.58
C PRO A 48 12.42 -2.03 -4.43
N CYS A 49 12.74 -1.61 -5.66
CA CYS A 49 11.75 -1.05 -6.59
C CYS A 49 10.68 -2.08 -6.95
N THR A 50 11.11 -3.30 -7.30
CA THR A 50 10.20 -4.41 -7.61
C THR A 50 9.31 -4.78 -6.44
N LEU A 51 9.87 -4.87 -5.23
CA LEU A 51 9.10 -5.17 -4.02
C LEU A 51 8.10 -4.07 -3.68
N TYR A 52 8.49 -2.80 -3.83
CA TYR A 52 7.60 -1.68 -3.58
C TYR A 52 6.41 -1.68 -4.54
N VAL A 53 6.67 -1.80 -5.85
CA VAL A 53 5.60 -1.82 -6.87
C VAL A 53 4.71 -3.06 -6.72
N GLN A 54 5.27 -4.24 -6.46
CA GLN A 54 4.48 -5.44 -6.17
C GLN A 54 3.63 -5.28 -4.92
N GLY A 55 4.20 -4.69 -3.86
CA GLY A 55 3.49 -4.37 -2.62
C GLY A 55 2.36 -3.37 -2.86
N PHE A 56 2.60 -2.34 -3.66
CA PHE A 56 1.59 -1.38 -4.09
C PHE A 56 0.46 -2.06 -4.85
N ILE A 57 0.75 -2.90 -5.85
CA ILE A 57 -0.28 -3.61 -6.62
C ILE A 57 -1.12 -4.51 -5.71
N ASN A 58 -0.46 -5.32 -4.88
CA ASN A 58 -1.15 -6.22 -3.95
C ASN A 58 -1.99 -5.44 -2.92
N GLY A 59 -1.46 -4.31 -2.45
CA GLY A 59 -2.12 -3.41 -1.50
C GLY A 59 -3.27 -2.63 -2.11
N ALA A 60 -3.13 -2.13 -3.34
CA ALA A 60 -4.17 -1.42 -4.08
C ALA A 60 -5.36 -2.35 -4.35
N VAL A 61 -5.12 -3.57 -4.82
CA VAL A 61 -6.16 -4.61 -4.97
C VAL A 61 -6.88 -4.91 -3.64
N ALA A 62 -6.15 -4.90 -2.51
CA ALA A 62 -6.73 -5.15 -1.19
C ALA A 62 -7.48 -3.94 -0.60
N THR A 63 -7.02 -2.72 -0.89
CA THR A 63 -7.49 -1.48 -0.27
C THR A 63 -8.65 -0.87 -1.06
N ASP A 64 -8.61 -0.87 -2.40
CA ASP A 64 -9.74 -0.39 -3.21
C ASP A 64 -10.99 -1.23 -2.97
N ALA A 65 -10.84 -2.56 -2.78
CA ALA A 65 -11.92 -3.44 -2.35
C ALA A 65 -12.67 -2.91 -1.13
N ARG A 66 -11.96 -2.63 -0.04
CA ARG A 66 -12.60 -2.28 1.23
C ARG A 66 -12.99 -0.81 1.31
N VAL A 67 -12.17 0.09 0.78
CA VAL A 67 -12.45 1.53 0.80
C VAL A 67 -13.63 1.85 -0.10
N MET A 68 -13.71 1.26 -1.31
CA MET A 68 -14.84 1.52 -2.21
C MET A 68 -16.14 0.89 -1.71
N LEU A 69 -16.11 -0.32 -1.15
CA LEU A 69 -17.31 -0.91 -0.51
C LEU A 69 -17.79 -0.06 0.68
N ASN A 70 -16.87 0.55 1.43
CA ASN A 70 -17.22 1.46 2.52
C ASN A 70 -17.84 2.77 2.00
N MET A 71 -17.29 3.36 0.93
CA MET A 71 -17.84 4.56 0.29
C MET A 71 -19.23 4.30 -0.34
N GLU A 72 -19.44 3.14 -0.96
CA GLU A 72 -20.76 2.73 -1.46
C GLU A 72 -21.79 2.60 -0.34
N ALA A 73 -21.39 2.05 0.80
CA ALA A 73 -22.24 1.90 1.97
C ALA A 73 -22.55 3.25 2.65
N GLU A 74 -21.60 4.19 2.71
CA GLU A 74 -21.86 5.55 3.20
C GLU A 74 -22.84 6.34 2.32
N LYS A 75 -22.84 6.06 1.01
CA LYS A 75 -23.81 6.64 0.07
C LYS A 75 -25.22 6.08 0.27
N LYS A 76 -25.36 4.88 0.85
CA LYS A 76 -26.65 4.32 1.29
C LYS A 76 -26.95 4.86 2.69
N GLN A 77 -27.74 5.93 2.77
CA GLN A 77 -28.10 6.60 4.03
C GLN A 77 -28.80 5.70 5.08
N SER A 78 -29.29 4.52 4.70
CA SER A 78 -29.85 3.54 5.63
C SER A 78 -29.30 2.14 5.34
N GLU A 79 -28.38 1.68 6.17
CA GLU A 79 -27.86 0.31 6.17
C GLU A 79 -28.40 -0.43 7.39
N SER A 80 -28.95 -1.63 7.21
CA SER A 80 -29.37 -2.48 8.34
C SER A 80 -28.16 -3.08 9.08
N TYR A 81 -28.35 -3.51 10.33
CA TYR A 81 -27.30 -4.23 11.08
C TYR A 81 -26.78 -5.46 10.33
N SER A 82 -27.65 -6.17 9.60
CA SER A 82 -27.30 -7.34 8.81
C SER A 82 -26.42 -6.98 7.60
N GLU A 83 -26.75 -5.90 6.88
CA GLU A 83 -25.92 -5.41 5.77
C GLU A 83 -24.53 -4.96 6.26
N ARG A 84 -24.49 -4.24 7.38
CA ARG A 84 -23.21 -3.83 7.99
C ARG A 84 -22.34 -5.02 8.37
N ALA A 85 -22.94 -6.08 8.92
CA ALA A 85 -22.23 -7.30 9.29
C ALA A 85 -21.73 -8.08 8.07
N ILE A 86 -22.46 -8.04 6.94
CA ILE A 86 -22.02 -8.63 5.68
C ILE A 86 -20.83 -7.85 5.12
N ARG A 87 -20.85 -6.52 5.18
CA ARG A 87 -19.79 -5.64 4.67
C ARG A 87 -18.45 -5.81 5.39
N THR A 88 -18.46 -6.05 6.71
CA THR A 88 -17.22 -6.19 7.50
C THR A 88 -16.55 -7.56 7.33
N ARG A 89 -17.20 -8.52 6.64
CA ARG A 89 -16.59 -9.80 6.27
C ARG A 89 -15.52 -9.61 5.20
N ALA A 90 -14.63 -10.62 5.07
CA ALA A 90 -13.68 -10.67 3.98
C ALA A 90 -14.41 -10.57 2.63
N PRO A 91 -14.00 -9.67 1.72
CA PRO A 91 -14.72 -9.46 0.47
C PRO A 91 -14.74 -10.73 -0.38
N SER A 92 -15.86 -11.00 -1.02
CA SER A 92 -15.99 -12.04 -2.04
C SER A 92 -15.24 -11.64 -3.31
N ARG A 93 -14.92 -12.62 -4.18
CA ARG A 93 -14.28 -12.37 -5.48
C ARG A 93 -15.05 -11.37 -6.36
N GLY A 94 -16.38 -11.38 -6.28
CA GLY A 94 -17.23 -10.43 -7.02
C GLY A 94 -17.09 -8.99 -6.51
N GLU A 95 -16.91 -8.81 -5.21
CA GLU A 95 -16.70 -7.50 -4.59
C GLU A 95 -15.31 -6.94 -4.90
N TYR A 96 -14.27 -7.79 -4.94
CA TYR A 96 -12.95 -7.41 -5.45
C TYR A 96 -13.02 -6.90 -6.90
N LEU A 97 -13.77 -7.59 -7.77
CA LEU A 97 -13.96 -7.17 -9.16
C LEU A 97 -14.75 -5.86 -9.26
N ARG A 98 -15.78 -5.67 -8.42
CA ARG A 98 -16.57 -4.44 -8.36
C ARG A 98 -15.70 -3.26 -7.94
N ALA A 99 -14.83 -3.46 -6.97
CA ALA A 99 -13.95 -2.41 -6.48
C ALA A 99 -12.78 -2.09 -7.42
N ALA A 100 -12.26 -3.09 -8.14
CA ALA A 100 -11.26 -2.89 -9.17
C ALA A 100 -11.71 -1.90 -10.27
N LYS A 101 -13.02 -1.70 -10.47
CA LYS A 101 -13.55 -0.67 -11.38
C LYS A 101 -13.19 0.76 -10.97
N TYR A 102 -12.88 1.00 -9.70
CA TYR A 102 -12.53 2.31 -9.17
C TYR A 102 -11.03 2.56 -9.14
N ALA A 103 -10.20 1.53 -9.34
CA ALA A 103 -8.75 1.65 -9.38
C ALA A 103 -8.24 2.45 -10.59
N GLU A 104 -9.09 2.73 -11.58
CA GLU A 104 -8.79 3.42 -12.85
C GLU A 104 -7.64 2.81 -13.69
N PHE A 105 -7.00 1.73 -13.21
CA PHE A 105 -6.03 0.92 -13.91
C PHE A 105 -6.39 -0.57 -13.84
N CYS A 106 -6.10 -1.31 -14.92
CA CYS A 106 -6.46 -2.71 -15.07
C CYS A 106 -5.25 -3.54 -15.49
N LEU A 107 -4.76 -4.40 -14.59
CA LEU A 107 -3.67 -5.33 -14.87
C LEU A 107 -4.23 -6.64 -15.42
N GLY A 108 -4.06 -6.87 -16.73
CA GLY A 108 -4.47 -8.12 -17.37
C GLY A 108 -3.67 -9.33 -16.87
N SER A 109 -4.27 -10.52 -16.90
CA SER A 109 -3.64 -11.78 -16.44
C SER A 109 -2.39 -12.20 -17.25
N THR A 110 -2.15 -11.57 -18.39
CA THR A 110 -1.04 -11.86 -19.31
C THR A 110 0.20 -10.99 -19.07
N ILE A 111 0.10 -9.94 -18.24
CA ILE A 111 1.18 -8.97 -18.05
C ILE A 111 2.12 -9.46 -16.95
N ARG A 112 3.41 -9.59 -17.27
CA ARG A 112 4.41 -10.00 -16.28
C ARG A 112 4.77 -8.84 -15.36
N LEU A 113 4.94 -9.13 -14.07
CA LEU A 113 5.37 -8.13 -13.06
C LEU A 113 6.58 -7.31 -13.53
N LYS A 114 7.60 -7.97 -14.09
CA LYS A 114 8.80 -7.29 -14.61
C LYS A 114 8.45 -6.16 -15.58
N GLN A 115 7.50 -6.39 -16.49
CA GLN A 115 7.08 -5.39 -17.47
C GLN A 115 6.41 -4.19 -16.78
N ILE A 116 5.54 -4.47 -15.80
CA ILE A 116 4.86 -3.45 -15.00
C ILE A 116 5.88 -2.59 -14.26
N VAL A 117 6.81 -3.22 -13.56
CA VAL A 117 7.86 -2.52 -12.80
C VAL A 117 8.73 -1.68 -13.74
N THR A 118 9.09 -2.19 -14.92
CA THR A 118 9.85 -1.41 -15.91
C THR A 118 9.09 -0.18 -16.41
N HIS A 119 7.81 -0.31 -16.74
CA HIS A 119 7.00 0.84 -17.18
C HIS A 119 6.84 1.87 -16.07
N VAL A 120 6.56 1.43 -14.84
CA VAL A 120 6.48 2.30 -13.66
C VAL A 120 7.81 3.01 -13.42
N ALA A 121 8.92 2.27 -13.37
CA ALA A 121 10.27 2.82 -13.16
C ALA A 121 10.64 3.89 -14.19
N ASN A 122 10.37 3.63 -15.46
CA ASN A 122 10.65 4.59 -16.53
C ASN A 122 9.77 5.84 -16.43
N GLU A 123 8.50 5.68 -16.08
CA GLU A 123 7.57 6.80 -15.94
C GLU A 123 7.95 7.70 -14.76
N ILE A 124 8.23 7.12 -13.58
CA ILE A 124 8.58 7.92 -12.40
C ILE A 124 9.90 8.68 -12.58
N LYS A 125 10.85 8.16 -13.37
CA LYS A 125 12.10 8.85 -13.70
C LYS A 125 11.90 10.10 -14.56
N MET A 126 10.79 10.19 -15.29
CA MET A 126 10.44 11.36 -16.09
C MET A 126 9.75 12.45 -15.25
N LEU A 127 9.47 12.20 -13.97
CA LEU A 127 8.86 13.19 -13.09
C LEU A 127 9.87 14.31 -12.76
N PRO A 128 9.42 15.58 -12.76
CA PRO A 128 10.25 16.69 -12.31
C PRO A 128 10.75 16.50 -10.85
N PRO A 129 11.99 16.94 -10.53
CA PRO A 129 12.62 16.74 -9.23
C PRO A 129 11.97 17.55 -8.08
N VAL A 130 11.10 18.50 -8.38
CA VAL A 130 10.37 19.36 -7.41
C VAL A 130 8.96 18.84 -7.11
N ASN A 131 8.63 17.62 -7.51
CA ASN A 131 7.31 17.06 -7.27
C ASN A 131 7.22 16.51 -5.83
N ASP A 132 6.39 17.10 -4.98
CA ASP A 132 6.08 16.63 -3.62
C ASP A 132 5.23 15.34 -3.60
N LEU A 133 5.33 14.52 -4.64
CA LEU A 133 4.57 13.29 -4.77
C LEU A 133 5.15 12.21 -3.85
N THR A 134 4.24 11.49 -3.21
CA THR A 134 4.57 10.23 -2.56
C THR A 134 4.88 9.18 -3.63
N ALA A 135 5.65 8.16 -3.26
CA ALA A 135 5.92 7.01 -4.11
C ALA A 135 4.62 6.28 -4.51
N ALA A 136 3.61 6.28 -3.63
CA ALA A 136 2.30 5.71 -3.92
C ALA A 136 1.57 6.46 -5.04
N GLU A 137 1.52 7.79 -4.98
CA GLU A 137 0.89 8.62 -6.02
C GLU A 137 1.61 8.51 -7.36
N ALA A 138 2.95 8.48 -7.34
CA ALA A 138 3.76 8.32 -8.54
C ALA A 138 3.51 6.95 -9.21
N VAL A 139 3.47 5.87 -8.43
CA VAL A 139 3.16 4.52 -8.94
C VAL A 139 1.73 4.46 -9.46
N TYR A 140 0.76 4.99 -8.73
CA TYR A 140 -0.65 5.04 -9.16
C TYR A 140 -0.80 5.77 -10.50
N GLY A 141 -0.22 6.96 -10.63
CA GLY A 141 -0.26 7.75 -11.87
C GLY A 141 0.37 7.00 -13.04
N ALA A 142 1.50 6.34 -12.81
CA ALA A 142 2.15 5.52 -13.83
C ALA A 142 1.28 4.33 -14.27
N LEU A 143 0.66 3.62 -13.33
CA LEU A 143 -0.23 2.50 -13.63
C LEU A 143 -1.46 2.94 -14.43
N LYS A 144 -2.10 4.05 -14.03
CA LYS A 144 -3.25 4.63 -14.75
C LYS A 144 -2.90 5.02 -16.19
N LYS A 145 -1.69 5.56 -16.40
CA LYS A 145 -1.23 5.98 -17.73
C LYS A 145 -0.95 4.79 -18.65
N HIS A 146 -0.27 3.75 -18.15
CA HIS A 146 0.17 2.61 -18.96
C HIS A 146 -0.86 1.47 -19.05
N TYR A 147 -1.77 1.38 -18.09
CA TYR A 147 -2.75 0.30 -17.98
C TYR A 147 -4.17 0.82 -17.70
N PRO A 148 -4.72 1.75 -18.49
CA PRO A 148 -6.09 2.23 -18.26
C PRO A 148 -7.11 1.09 -18.39
N CYS A 149 -8.14 1.13 -17.56
CA CYS A 149 -9.31 0.27 -17.75
C CYS A 149 -10.12 0.74 -18.98
N ALA A 150 -10.55 -0.20 -19.82
CA ALA A 150 -11.40 0.06 -20.99
C ALA A 150 -12.90 -0.09 -20.66
#